data_AF-A0A2W4BFR3-F1
#
_entry.id   AF-A0A2W4BFR3-F1
#
_cell.length_a   1.000
_cell.length_b   1.000
_cell.length_c   1.000
_cell.angle_alpha   90.00
_cell.angle_beta   90.00
_cell.angle_gamma   90.00
#
_symmetry.space_group_name_H-M   'P 1'
#
loop_
_entity.id
_entity.type
_entity.pdbx_description
1 polymer ?
#
loop_
_entity_poly.entity_id
_entity_poly.type
_entity_poly.pdbx_seq_one_letter_code
_entity_poly.pdbx_strand_id
1 'polypeptide(L)'
;MKAEEELLRDYQRNRAELEEQEDTVKRYMRKGQDYTQEIFFQVRQILGKRSTSMESIMETQRELQRNEDHYLEELAQERKELILQQEEVEQFYRKKRQELTK
;
A
#
# COMPACT_ATOMS: atom_id res chain seq x y z
N MET A 1 -22.71 2.96 -30.27
CA MET A 1 -21.28 3.12 -30.61
C MET A 1 -20.61 4.19 -29.75
N LYS A 2 -20.88 5.51 -29.90
CA LYS A 2 -20.22 6.55 -29.06
C LYS A 2 -20.34 6.34 -27.54
N ALA A 3 -21.54 6.06 -27.03
CA ALA A 3 -21.76 5.86 -25.59
C ALA A 3 -21.08 4.61 -25.02
N GLU A 4 -20.89 3.56 -25.82
CA GLU A 4 -20.21 2.33 -25.41
C GLU A 4 -18.68 2.52 -25.41
N GLU A 5 -18.15 3.25 -26.39
CA GLU A 5 -16.75 3.64 -26.46
C GLU A 5 -16.36 4.59 -25.32
N GLU A 6 -17.22 5.56 -24.99
CA GLU A 6 -17.03 6.45 -23.83
C GLU A 6 -17.04 5.67 -22.52
N LEU A 7 -18.01 4.76 -22.33
CA LEU A 7 -18.09 3.91 -21.15
C LEU A 7 -16.85 3.03 -20.97
N LEU A 8 -16.33 2.45 -22.06
CA LEU A 8 -15.12 1.64 -22.03
C LEU A 8 -13.89 2.49 -21.67
N ARG A 9 -13.76 3.69 -22.25
CA ARG A 9 -12.64 4.60 -21.95
C ARG A 9 -12.65 5.04 -20.49
N ASP A 10 -13.81 5.40 -19.95
CA ASP A 10 -13.93 5.80 -18.55
C ASP A 10 -13.58 4.65 -17.61
N TYR A 11 -14.06 3.43 -17.89
CA TYR A 11 -13.68 2.24 -17.15
C TYR A 11 -12.17 2.01 -17.17
N GLN A 12 -11.55 2.03 -18.36
CA GLN A 12 -10.11 1.81 -18.51
C GLN A 12 -9.28 2.85 -17.77
N ARG A 13 -9.66 4.13 -17.85
CA ARG A 13 -8.97 5.21 -17.13
C ARG A 13 -9.05 5.01 -15.62
N ASN A 14 -10.26 4.82 -15.09
CA ASN A 14 -10.47 4.68 -13.65
C ASN A 14 -9.77 3.41 -13.12
N ARG A 15 -9.80 2.32 -13.90
CA ARG A 15 -9.10 1.08 -13.56
C ARG A 15 -7.59 1.29 -13.48
N ALA A 16 -7.00 1.94 -14.49
CA ALA A 16 -5.56 2.19 -14.54
C ALA A 16 -5.09 3.09 -13.39
N GLU A 17 -5.86 4.13 -13.04
CA GLU A 17 -5.54 5.04 -11.94
C GLU A 17 -5.51 4.29 -10.59
N LEU A 18 -6.51 3.45 -10.32
CA LEU A 18 -6.57 2.65 -9.11
C LEU A 18 -5.45 1.60 -9.02
N GLU A 19 -5.06 1.01 -10.16
CA GLU A 19 -3.94 0.07 -10.23
C GLU A 19 -2.59 0.77 -9.96
N GLU A 20 -2.40 1.99 -10.48
CA GLU A 20 -1.20 2.80 -10.19
C GLU A 20 -1.10 3.20 -8.71
N GLN A 21 -2.24 3.54 -8.10
CA GLN A 21 -2.31 3.81 -6.66
C GLN A 21 -1.98 2.54 -5.86
N GLU A 22 -2.54 1.38 -6.21
CA GLU A 22 -2.23 0.10 -5.54
C GLU A 22 -0.74 -0.24 -5.65
N ASP A 23 -0.14 -0.03 -6.82
CA ASP A 23 1.28 -0.25 -7.04
C ASP A 23 2.16 0.71 -6.23
N THR A 24 1.71 1.94 -6.01
CA THR A 24 2.37 2.90 -5.13
C THR A 24 2.37 2.40 -3.68
N VAL A 25 1.21 1.95 -3.18
CA VAL A 25 1.10 1.37 -1.83
C VAL A 25 2.02 0.15 -1.70
N LYS A 26 2.03 -0.77 -2.68
CA LYS A 26 2.96 -1.92 -2.70
C LYS A 26 4.44 -1.51 -2.68
N ARG A 27 4.80 -0.38 -3.28
CA ARG A 27 6.17 0.14 -3.22
C ARG A 27 6.49 0.68 -1.84
N TYR A 28 5.56 1.38 -1.19
CA TYR A 28 5.74 1.87 0.17
C TYR A 28 5.85 0.75 1.20
N MET A 29 5.03 -0.31 1.08
CA MET A 29 5.15 -1.48 1.96
C MET A 29 6.55 -2.12 1.86
N ARG A 30 7.07 -2.32 0.64
CA ARG A 30 8.42 -2.85 0.42
C ARG A 30 9.50 -1.94 1.00
N LYS A 31 9.41 -0.64 0.73
CA LYS A 31 10.38 0.35 1.25
C LYS A 31 10.35 0.45 2.77
N GLY A 32 9.17 0.38 3.40
CA GLY A 32 9.04 0.40 4.86
C GLY A 32 9.79 -0.76 5.52
N GLN A 33 9.70 -1.96 4.94
CA GLN A 33 10.42 -3.14 5.40
C GLN A 33 11.94 -3.00 5.25
N ASP A 34 12.41 -2.56 4.08
CA ASP A 34 13.84 -2.35 3.83
C ASP A 34 14.43 -1.28 4.77
N TYR A 35 13.70 -0.18 4.97
CA TYR A 35 14.14 0.95 5.78
C TYR A 35 14.22 0.63 7.28
N THR A 36 13.26 -0.13 7.82
CA THR A 36 13.28 -0.55 9.22
C THR A 36 14.49 -1.44 9.53
N GLN A 37 14.82 -2.36 8.62
CA GLN A 37 16.02 -3.20 8.75
C GLN A 37 17.31 -2.36 8.72
N GLU A 38 17.38 -1.37 7.84
CA GLU A 38 18.53 -0.45 7.77
C GLU A 38 18.68 0.36 9.06
N ILE A 39 17.60 0.97 9.56
CA ILE A 39 17.62 1.72 10.82
C ILE A 39 18.06 0.83 11.97
N PHE A 40 17.52 -0.39 12.06
CA PHE A 40 17.90 -1.32 13.12
C PHE A 40 19.41 -1.61 13.09
N PHE A 41 19.98 -1.85 11.91
CA PHE A 41 21.42 -2.05 11.76
C PHE A 41 22.21 -0.82 12.21
N GLN A 42 21.81 0.38 11.78
CA GLN A 42 22.48 1.64 12.15
C GLN A 42 22.41 1.90 13.67
N VAL A 43 21.24 1.72 14.28
CA VAL A 43 21.02 1.88 15.72
C VAL A 43 21.92 0.92 16.50
N ARG A 44 21.98 -0.36 16.10
CA ARG A 44 22.83 -1.36 16.74
C ARG A 44 24.32 -0.99 16.65
N GLN A 45 24.77 -0.46 15.51
CA GLN A 45 26.14 0.02 15.36
C GLN A 45 26.45 1.22 16.26
N ILE A 46 25.54 2.19 16.36
CA ILE A 46 25.74 3.39 17.18
C ILE A 46 25.74 3.05 18.67
N LEU A 47 24.76 2.28 19.13
CA LEU A 47 24.62 1.91 20.54
C LEU A 47 25.70 0.92 20.98
N GLY A 48 26.11 -0.01 20.11
CA GLY A 48 27.23 -0.91 20.38
C GLY A 48 28.56 -0.17 20.59
N LYS A 49 28.79 0.96 19.90
CA LYS A 49 29.97 1.81 20.08
C LYS A 49 29.96 2.62 21.39
N ARG A 50 28.81 2.78 22.03
CA ARG A 50 28.62 3.62 23.23
C ARG A 50 28.53 2.83 24.54
N SER A 51 28.82 1.54 24.51
CA SER A 51 28.69 0.64 25.69
C SER A 51 27.28 0.71 26.32
N THR A 52 26.25 0.98 25.51
CA THR A 52 24.87 1.07 25.98
C THR A 52 24.37 -0.31 26.43
N SER A 53 23.50 -0.35 27.45
CA SER A 53 22.94 -1.62 27.92
C SER A 53 22.18 -2.33 26.79
N MET A 54 22.28 -3.66 26.76
CA MET A 54 21.53 -4.49 25.80
C MET A 54 20.02 -4.24 25.91
N GLU A 55 19.54 -3.95 27.12
CA GLU A 55 18.12 -3.66 27.39
C GLU A 55 17.62 -2.43 26.61
N SER A 56 18.36 -1.32 26.59
CA SER A 56 17.98 -0.13 25.82
C SER A 56 18.02 -0.37 24.30
N ILE A 57 18.93 -1.24 23.82
CA ILE A 57 18.96 -1.65 22.41
C ILE A 57 17.71 -2.46 22.06
N MET A 58 17.32 -3.39 22.93
CA MET A 58 16.13 -4.21 22.74
C MET A 58 14.83 -3.40 22.83
N GLU A 59 14.77 -2.41 23.71
CA GLU A 59 13.62 -1.50 23.80
C GLU A 59 13.47 -0.68 22.51
N THR A 60 14.57 -0.10 22.01
CA THR A 60 14.56 0.62 20.73
C THR A 60 14.11 -0.27 19.57
N GLN A 61 14.56 -1.52 19.54
CA GLN A 61 14.13 -2.49 18.52
C GLN A 61 12.63 -2.77 18.59
N ARG A 62 12.05 -2.91 19.79
CA ARG A 62 10.62 -3.13 19.95
C ARG A 62 9.79 -1.94 19.49
N GLU A 63 10.22 -0.72 19.81
CA GLU A 63 9.53 0.49 19.37
C GLU A 63 9.61 0.66 17.84
N LEU A 64 10.76 0.37 17.23
CA LEU A 64 10.89 0.36 15.78
C LEU A 64 9.95 -0.67 15.12
N GLN A 65 9.89 -1.89 15.67
CA GLN A 65 9.00 -2.94 15.16
C GLN A 65 7.53 -2.52 15.28
N ARG A 66 7.12 -1.95 16.42
CA ARG A 66 5.74 -1.47 16.61
C ARG A 66 5.35 -0.41 15.60
N ASN A 67 6.27 0.52 15.31
CA ASN A 67 6.04 1.57 14.34
C ASN A 67 5.94 1.00 12.90
N GLU A 68 6.83 0.06 12.56
CA GLU A 68 6.76 -0.67 11.28
C GLU A 68 5.44 -1.42 11.13
N ASP A 69 5.01 -2.16 12.16
CA ASP A 69 3.77 -2.94 12.15
C ASP A 69 2.56 -2.02 11.93
N HIS A 70 2.50 -0.89 12.65
CA HIS A 70 1.42 0.10 12.48
C HIS A 70 1.43 0.70 11.07
N TYR A 71 2.60 1.08 10.56
CA TYR A 71 2.73 1.65 9.22
C TYR A 71 2.27 0.65 8.14
N LEU A 72 2.67 -0.62 8.26
CA LEU A 72 2.27 -1.68 7.34
C LEU A 72 0.78 -2.00 7.43
N GLU A 73 0.18 -1.92 8.62
CA GLU A 73 -1.26 -2.10 8.83
C GLU A 73 -2.07 -1.00 8.13
N GLU A 74 -1.66 0.26 8.24
CA GLU A 74 -2.31 1.38 7.54
C GLU A 74 -2.25 1.18 6.01
N LEU A 75 -1.09 0.84 5.47
CA LEU A 75 -0.93 0.56 4.04
C LEU A 75 -1.74 -0.66 3.59
N ALA A 76 -1.85 -1.69 4.43
CA ALA A 76 -2.66 -2.86 4.11
C ALA A 76 -4.15 -2.52 4.03
N GLN A 77 -4.63 -1.64 4.91
CA GLN A 77 -6.00 -1.15 4.90
C GLN A 77 -6.26 -0.28 3.65
N GLU A 78 -5.38 0.67 3.33
CA GLU A 78 -5.47 1.49 2.12
C GLU A 78 -5.50 0.61 0.85
N ARG A 79 -4.62 -0.39 0.78
CA ARG A 79 -4.60 -1.35 -0.33
C ARG A 79 -5.92 -2.10 -0.46
N LYS A 80 -6.53 -2.51 0.65
CA LYS A 80 -7.82 -3.22 0.65
C LYS A 80 -8.92 -2.32 0.10
N GLU A 81 -8.93 -1.03 0.47
CA GLU A 81 -9.90 -0.07 -0.05
C GLU A 81 -9.77 0.15 -1.56
N LEU A 82 -8.53 0.24 -2.07
CA LEU A 82 -8.28 0.32 -3.51
C LEU A 82 -8.79 -0.90 -4.27
N ILE A 83 -8.63 -2.11 -3.71
CA ILE A 83 -9.16 -3.35 -4.31
C ILE A 83 -10.69 -3.32 -4.36
N LEU A 84 -11.35 -2.84 -3.30
CA LEU A 84 -12.81 -2.71 -3.28
C LEU A 84 -13.30 -1.70 -4.34
N GLN A 85 -12.64 -0.55 -4.45
CA GLN A 85 -12.96 0.46 -5.48
C GLN A 85 -12.77 -0.10 -6.90
N GLN A 86 -11.71 -0.88 -7.10
CA GLN A 86 -11.45 -1.58 -8.36
C GLN A 86 -12.59 -2.56 -8.73
N GLU A 87 -13.15 -3.27 -7.75
CA GLU A 87 -14.31 -4.14 -7.93
C GLU A 87 -15.60 -3.35 -8.22
N GLU A 88 -15.82 -2.22 -7.54
CA GLU A 88 -16.96 -1.35 -7.78
C GLU A 88 -16.97 -0.77 -9.20
N VAL A 89 -15.81 -0.33 -9.69
CA VAL A 89 -15.65 0.17 -11.07
C VAL A 89 -15.98 -0.93 -12.09
N GLU A 90 -15.54 -2.17 -11.85
CA GLU A 90 -15.85 -3.33 -12.68
C GLU A 90 -17.36 -3.64 -12.69
N GLN A 91 -17.99 -3.66 -11.52
CA GLN A 91 -19.43 -3.92 -11.41
C GLN A 91 -20.26 -2.83 -12.09
N PHE A 92 -19.88 -1.56 -11.89
CA PHE A 92 -20.53 -0.42 -12.54
C PHE A 92 -20.45 -0.53 -14.07
N TYR A 93 -19.25 -0.81 -14.60
CA TYR A 93 -19.03 -0.99 -16.03
C TYR A 93 -19.92 -2.12 -16.59
N ARG A 94 -19.93 -3.29 -15.94
CA ARG A 94 -20.76 -4.44 -16.36
C ARG A 94 -22.24 -4.09 -16.39
N LYS A 95 -22.75 -3.41 -15.36
CA LYS A 95 -24.15 -3.02 -15.26
C LYS A 95 -24.52 -2.02 -16.37
N LYS A 96 -23.70 -0.99 -16.58
CA LYS A 96 -23.95 0.02 -17.62
C LYS A 96 -23.88 -0.57 -19.02
N ARG A 97 -22.95 -1.49 -19.26
CA ARG A 97 -22.86 -2.20 -20.53
C ARG A 97 -24.12 -3.03 -20.80
N GLN A 98 -24.62 -3.76 -19.80
CA GLN A 98 -25.88 -4.51 -19.92
C GLN A 98 -27.07 -3.60 -20.25
N GLU A 99 -27.16 -2.44 -19.60
CA GLU A 99 -28.20 -1.43 -19.86
C GLU A 99 -28.15 -0.89 -21.31
N LEU A 100 -26.96 -0.74 -21.89
CA LEU A 100 -26.77 -0.25 -23.27
C LEU A 100 -27.03 -1.32 -24.35
N THR A 101 -26.88 -2.60 -24.01
CA THR A 101 -27.17 -3.74 -24.91
C THR A 101 -28.62 -4.24 -24.85
N LYS A 102 -29.44 -3.70 -23.94
CA LYS A 102 -30.89 -3.94 -23.89
C LYS A 102 -31.64 -2.97 -24.79
#